data_AF-A0ABD7R039-F1
#
_entry.id   AF-A0ABD7R039-F1
#
_cell.length_a   1.000
_cell.length_b   1.000
_cell.length_c   1.000
_cell.angle_alpha   90.00
_cell.angle_beta   90.00
_cell.angle_gamma   90.00
#
_symmetry.space_group_name_H-M   'P 1'
#
loop_
_entity.id
_entity.type
_entity.pdbx_description
1 polymer ?
#
loop_
_entity_poly.entity_id
_entity_poly.type
_entity_poly.pdbx_seq_one_letter_code
_entity_poly.pdbx_strand_id
1 'polypeptide(L)'
;MILDSVQKTVAAVASATAVVLVLAGCSGAGTSTTSSKPVSGGTLTYASGDAEPTCLDPHVGGNYPQALLATQYIEELVGLEDGEPTPELATKWTTSDDGKTLTFTLRDDVTFTDGTPFDAAAVVANIEHVQDPATASSTGYLALQSITKATATDDYTVTLSLSRPDSALLESFSQPWVGMESPKALERKQATNCESPVGTGPFEVTGWKHGDRVTLTKNSDHWGTTKPRLSGITWRFLPDSTSRYAALQSGQVDVIDNAQPDQLKAASAKGAIRDLDAPRPGASNRLELNSGHGVFRDEAVRQAFIAGAEIDPGLQSLFLGTAKRSYSVLSSAEPLAYSEKSRFDYSPTKAKQLLDDAGWKVGSDGIRGKDGQQLTVTFPVSTNQSVPAERSLFQQIQASEKAVGFKVVLDELDLSSWYAALAANEYDVVSAPYTKVGPDVLRILYDSASIEPAPSGYFANLAQLDDPALDTLLEQAARTSDADERADLYEQSQKAILASDTVLPLYDQQNHFLVRSAVHGIQTTSVSTPWFGTAWIDR
;
A
#
# COMPACT_ATOMS: atom_id res chain seq x y z
N MET A 1 -26.77 78.64 34.60
CA MET A 1 -27.87 79.37 35.24
C MET A 1 -29.14 78.59 34.93
N ILE A 2 -29.66 77.88 35.95
CA ILE A 2 -31.07 77.50 36.17
C ILE A 2 -31.66 76.54 35.10
N LEU A 3 -31.81 75.23 35.36
CA LEU A 3 -32.98 74.58 36.03
C LEU A 3 -34.28 74.87 35.23
N ASP A 4 -35.25 74.01 35.00
CA ASP A 4 -35.64 72.68 35.47
C ASP A 4 -36.89 72.37 34.60
N SER A 5 -37.05 71.17 34.06
CA SER A 5 -37.89 70.09 34.63
C SER A 5 -39.39 70.12 34.26
N VAL A 6 -39.93 68.90 34.12
CA VAL A 6 -41.27 68.46 34.58
C VAL A 6 -42.45 68.80 33.65
N GLN A 7 -43.42 67.93 33.32
CA GLN A 7 -43.72 66.52 33.59
C GLN A 7 -45.01 66.15 32.80
N LYS A 8 -45.26 64.84 32.73
CA LYS A 8 -46.57 64.14 32.66
C LYS A 8 -47.22 63.93 31.29
N THR A 9 -47.26 62.72 30.72
CA THR A 9 -47.89 61.41 31.06
C THR A 9 -49.17 61.20 30.25
N VAL A 10 -49.32 59.98 29.72
CA VAL A 10 -50.53 59.23 29.32
C VAL A 10 -50.76 59.07 27.81
N ALA A 11 -50.21 57.95 27.31
CA ALA A 11 -50.88 56.82 26.61
C ALA A 11 -52.13 57.10 25.75
N ALA A 12 -52.39 56.46 24.62
CA ALA A 12 -51.74 55.47 23.77
C ALA A 12 -52.68 55.30 22.54
N VAL A 13 -52.20 54.63 21.49
CA VAL A 13 -52.92 53.71 20.56
C VAL A 13 -52.53 53.92 19.09
N ALA A 14 -51.72 52.96 18.66
CA ALA A 14 -51.74 52.16 17.41
C ALA A 14 -51.76 52.83 16.03
N SER A 15 -50.67 52.61 15.28
CA SER A 15 -50.57 51.93 13.95
C SER A 15 -49.22 52.37 13.33
N ALA A 16 -48.18 51.53 13.25
CA ALA A 16 -47.97 50.49 12.22
C ALA A 16 -48.29 51.04 10.82
N THR A 17 -47.43 51.18 9.81
CA THR A 17 -46.12 50.60 9.46
C THR A 17 -45.68 51.34 8.18
N ALA A 18 -44.41 51.75 8.04
CA ALA A 18 -43.66 51.76 6.76
C ALA A 18 -42.35 52.56 6.83
N VAL A 19 -41.25 51.84 6.59
CA VAL A 19 -40.04 52.26 5.84
C VAL A 19 -39.20 53.39 6.47
N VAL A 20 -38.14 53.00 7.17
CA VAL A 20 -36.71 53.35 6.91
C VAL A 20 -35.87 52.56 7.92
N LEU A 21 -35.16 51.52 7.46
CA LEU A 21 -33.96 50.96 8.11
C LEU A 21 -33.24 50.04 7.10
N VAL A 22 -32.68 50.67 6.08
CA VAL A 22 -31.60 50.09 5.26
C VAL A 22 -30.32 50.59 5.89
N LEU A 23 -29.59 49.73 6.62
CA LEU A 23 -28.14 49.79 6.95
C LEU A 23 -27.79 48.86 8.14
N ALA A 24 -27.99 47.54 7.98
CA ALA A 24 -27.30 46.51 8.77
C ALA A 24 -27.56 45.14 8.12
N GLY A 25 -26.81 44.81 7.06
CA GLY A 25 -27.05 43.58 6.29
C GLY A 25 -25.95 43.23 5.31
N CYS A 26 -24.69 43.34 5.72
CA CYS A 26 -23.54 42.75 5.00
C CYS A 26 -22.52 42.26 6.04
N SER A 27 -22.90 41.24 6.82
CA SER A 27 -21.94 40.33 7.46
C SER A 27 -22.03 39.03 6.69
N GLY A 28 -20.92 38.64 6.06
CA GLY A 28 -20.84 37.56 5.08
C GLY A 28 -21.53 36.28 5.51
N ALA A 29 -22.14 35.62 4.54
CA ALA A 29 -22.52 34.22 4.62
C ALA A 29 -21.24 33.38 4.83
N GLY A 30 -20.82 33.29 6.09
CA GLY A 30 -19.88 32.28 6.52
C GLY A 30 -20.58 30.94 6.38
N THR A 31 -20.07 30.11 5.47
CA THR A 31 -20.37 28.69 5.44
C THR A 31 -20.04 28.15 6.82
N SER A 32 -21.06 27.98 7.67
CA SER A 32 -20.92 27.31 8.95
C SER A 32 -20.65 25.85 8.63
N THR A 33 -19.38 25.49 8.52
CA THR A 33 -18.94 24.11 8.69
C THR A 33 -19.33 23.71 10.10
N THR A 34 -20.48 23.06 10.24
CA THR A 34 -20.83 22.31 11.43
C THR A 34 -19.73 21.27 11.62
N SER A 35 -18.73 21.60 12.42
CA SER A 35 -17.85 20.61 13.04
C SER A 35 -18.75 19.75 13.91
N SER A 36 -19.15 18.60 13.38
CA SER A 36 -19.83 17.57 14.13
C SER A 36 -18.86 17.13 15.24
N LYS A 37 -19.35 17.10 16.48
CA LYS A 37 -18.52 16.69 17.63
C LYS A 37 -18.32 15.17 17.57
N PRO A 38 -17.14 14.64 17.92
CA PRO A 38 -16.93 13.20 17.97
C PRO A 38 -17.97 12.50 18.85
N VAL A 39 -18.63 11.47 18.31
CA VAL A 39 -19.59 10.62 19.03
C VAL A 39 -19.08 9.19 19.19
N SER A 40 -19.53 8.52 20.24
CA SER A 40 -19.20 7.11 20.52
C SER A 40 -20.37 6.19 20.15
N GLY A 41 -20.04 4.97 19.76
CA GLY A 41 -20.99 3.96 19.31
C GLY A 41 -20.99 3.79 17.80
N GLY A 42 -21.98 3.03 17.30
CA GLY A 42 -22.11 2.70 15.89
C GLY A 42 -21.14 1.62 15.42
N THR A 43 -21.51 0.94 14.34
CA THR A 43 -20.65 -0.06 13.68
C THR A 43 -20.34 0.45 12.28
N LEU A 44 -19.05 0.62 11.97
CA LEU A 44 -18.62 0.96 10.63
C LEU A 44 -18.73 -0.26 9.73
N THR A 45 -19.37 -0.12 8.57
CA THR A 45 -19.39 -1.18 7.57
C THR A 45 -18.43 -0.85 6.45
N TYR A 46 -17.33 -1.60 6.38
CA TYR A 46 -16.37 -1.54 5.28
C TYR A 46 -16.76 -2.58 4.22
N ALA A 47 -16.68 -2.25 2.93
CA ALA A 47 -16.78 -3.25 1.87
C ALA A 47 -15.53 -3.23 1.00
N SER A 48 -14.85 -4.36 0.94
CA SER A 48 -13.64 -4.54 0.14
C SER A 48 -13.95 -5.16 -1.21
N GLY A 49 -13.31 -4.65 -2.25
CA GLY A 49 -13.19 -5.24 -3.57
C GLY A 49 -11.88 -6.01 -3.78
N ASP A 50 -10.95 -5.96 -2.83
CA ASP A 50 -9.79 -6.84 -2.80
C ASP A 50 -10.18 -8.30 -2.51
N ALA A 51 -9.26 -9.22 -2.76
CA ALA A 51 -9.45 -10.62 -2.42
C ALA A 51 -9.65 -10.80 -0.90
N GLU A 52 -10.58 -11.67 -0.53
CA GLU A 52 -10.66 -12.16 0.85
C GLU A 52 -9.34 -12.85 1.21
N PRO A 53 -8.65 -12.43 2.29
CA PRO A 53 -7.42 -13.10 2.73
C PRO A 53 -7.68 -14.57 3.06
N THR A 54 -6.69 -15.44 2.88
CA THR A 54 -6.79 -16.85 3.32
C THR A 54 -6.45 -17.03 4.80
N CYS A 55 -5.87 -16.00 5.41
CA CYS A 55 -5.45 -15.96 6.81
C CYS A 55 -5.51 -14.50 7.31
N LEU A 56 -5.92 -14.28 8.56
CA LEU A 56 -5.94 -12.95 9.19
C LEU A 56 -4.64 -12.61 9.93
N ASP A 57 -3.84 -13.61 10.33
CA ASP A 57 -2.49 -13.39 10.88
C ASP A 57 -1.59 -12.80 9.76
N PRO A 58 -1.13 -11.54 9.87
CA PRO A 58 -0.38 -10.86 8.82
C PRO A 58 1.06 -11.37 8.66
N HIS A 59 1.55 -12.22 9.56
CA HIS A 59 2.86 -12.88 9.42
C HIS A 59 2.78 -14.03 8.43
N VAL A 60 1.62 -14.69 8.30
CA VAL A 60 1.40 -15.78 7.33
C VAL A 60 1.11 -15.19 5.95
N GLY A 61 2.02 -15.43 4.99
CA GLY A 61 2.01 -14.70 3.74
C GLY A 61 2.41 -13.25 3.99
N GLY A 62 1.48 -12.30 3.88
CA GLY A 62 1.78 -10.88 4.02
C GLY A 62 1.51 -10.10 2.75
N ASN A 63 0.30 -10.27 2.21
CA ASN A 63 -0.17 -9.48 1.07
C ASN A 63 -0.92 -8.21 1.53
N TYR A 64 -1.17 -7.30 0.59
CA TYR A 64 -1.82 -6.03 0.89
C TYR A 64 -3.27 -6.15 1.38
N PRO A 65 -4.16 -7.00 0.79
CA PRO A 65 -5.51 -7.21 1.31
C PRO A 65 -5.57 -7.62 2.79
N GLN A 66 -4.61 -8.43 3.23
CA GLN A 66 -4.47 -8.83 4.62
C GLN A 66 -4.08 -7.63 5.50
N ALA A 67 -3.13 -6.80 5.06
CA ALA A 67 -2.70 -5.59 5.76
C ALA A 67 -3.83 -4.55 5.97
N LEU A 68 -4.75 -4.40 5.01
CA LEU A 68 -5.93 -3.51 5.13
C LEU A 68 -6.75 -3.81 6.39
N LEU A 69 -6.91 -5.10 6.68
CA LEU A 69 -7.72 -5.59 7.79
C LEU A 69 -6.89 -5.74 9.08
N ALA A 70 -5.64 -6.20 8.98
CA ALA A 70 -4.75 -6.45 10.12
C ALA A 70 -4.46 -5.21 10.97
N THR A 71 -4.27 -4.04 10.33
CA THR A 71 -4.01 -2.78 11.05
C THR A 71 -5.12 -2.35 12.02
N GLN A 72 -6.31 -2.96 11.93
CA GLN A 72 -7.40 -2.66 12.87
C GLN A 72 -7.22 -3.35 14.24
N TYR A 73 -6.44 -4.44 14.32
CA TYR A 73 -6.31 -5.27 15.53
C TYR A 73 -4.86 -5.64 15.92
N ILE A 74 -3.88 -5.42 15.04
CA ILE A 74 -2.45 -5.55 15.31
C ILE A 74 -1.79 -4.19 15.11
N GLU A 75 -0.83 -3.86 15.99
CA GLU A 75 -0.05 -2.62 15.91
C GLU A 75 1.45 -2.94 15.86
N GLU A 76 2.20 -1.98 15.32
CA GLU A 76 3.62 -2.09 15.02
C GLU A 76 4.52 -1.58 16.16
N LEU A 77 5.81 -1.93 16.14
CA LEU A 77 6.76 -1.40 17.14
C LEU A 77 7.03 0.09 16.94
N VAL A 78 7.07 0.52 15.68
CA VAL A 78 7.50 1.86 15.27
C VAL A 78 6.39 2.48 14.43
N GLY A 79 6.06 3.73 14.67
CA GLY A 79 5.19 4.51 13.78
C GLY A 79 6.00 5.19 12.68
N LEU A 80 5.30 5.78 11.70
CA LEU A 80 5.93 6.70 10.74
C LEU A 80 5.11 7.98 10.58
N GLU A 81 5.80 9.11 10.60
CA GLU A 81 5.23 10.42 10.30
C GLU A 81 6.16 11.14 9.33
N ASP A 82 5.63 11.58 8.19
CA ASP A 82 6.39 12.24 7.11
C ASP A 82 7.65 11.46 6.64
N GLY A 83 7.61 10.13 6.72
CA GLY A 83 8.71 9.23 6.35
C GLY A 83 9.72 8.96 7.46
N GLU A 84 9.56 9.58 8.63
CA GLU A 84 10.47 9.45 9.76
C GLU A 84 9.92 8.49 10.85
N PRO A 85 10.76 7.58 11.40
CA PRO A 85 10.41 6.71 12.52
C PRO A 85 9.93 7.47 13.77
N THR A 86 8.73 7.12 14.25
CA THR A 86 8.14 7.70 15.47
C THR A 86 7.82 6.62 16.52
N PRO A 87 7.73 7.00 17.82
CA PRO A 87 7.34 6.05 18.87
C PRO A 87 5.92 5.49 18.69
N GLU A 88 5.78 4.19 18.90
CA GLU A 88 4.48 3.47 18.98
C GLU A 88 4.55 2.48 20.17
N LEU A 89 4.53 1.16 19.94
CA LEU A 89 4.74 0.16 21.00
C LEU A 89 6.18 0.18 21.54
N ALA A 90 7.15 0.60 20.73
CA ALA A 90 8.47 1.01 21.20
C ALA A 90 8.51 2.53 21.44
N THR A 91 8.90 2.93 22.64
CA THR A 91 8.97 4.35 23.03
C THR A 91 10.29 5.00 22.63
N LYS A 92 11.34 4.20 22.46
CA LYS A 92 12.70 4.64 22.13
C LYS A 92 13.50 3.49 21.53
N TRP A 93 14.49 3.83 20.72
CA TRP A 93 15.52 2.89 20.27
C TRP A 93 16.92 3.52 20.25
N THR A 94 17.94 2.67 20.23
CA THR A 94 19.34 3.05 20.03
C THR A 94 20.04 2.04 19.15
N THR A 95 20.88 2.52 18.23
CA THR A 95 21.73 1.69 17.36
C THR A 95 23.18 1.78 17.84
N SER A 96 23.92 0.66 17.84
CA SER A 96 25.35 0.65 18.14
C SER A 96 26.18 1.38 17.09
N ASP A 97 27.39 1.79 17.46
CA ASP A 97 28.33 2.49 16.57
C ASP A 97 28.66 1.71 15.29
N ASP A 98 28.66 0.37 15.37
CA ASP A 98 28.91 -0.53 14.22
C ASP A 98 27.64 -0.86 13.42
N GLY A 99 26.48 -0.34 13.82
CA GLY A 99 25.19 -0.57 13.16
C GLY A 99 24.59 -1.96 13.35
N LYS A 100 25.21 -2.86 14.13
CA LYS A 100 24.82 -4.27 14.22
C LYS A 100 24.00 -4.64 15.45
N THR A 101 23.70 -3.68 16.31
CA THR A 101 22.83 -3.88 17.47
C THR A 101 21.78 -2.78 17.50
N LEU A 102 20.51 -3.17 17.53
CA LEU A 102 19.37 -2.28 17.72
C LEU A 102 18.67 -2.64 19.03
N THR A 103 18.57 -1.69 19.95
CA THR A 103 17.89 -1.90 21.24
C THR A 103 16.63 -1.06 21.29
N PHE A 104 15.49 -1.69 21.55
CA PHE A 104 14.19 -1.04 21.77
C PHE A 104 13.87 -0.96 23.26
N THR A 105 13.34 0.18 23.69
CA THR A 105 12.62 0.35 24.95
C THR A 105 11.12 0.34 24.64
N LEU A 106 10.39 -0.56 25.29
CA LEU A 106 8.97 -0.81 25.04
C LEU A 106 8.08 0.01 26.00
N ARG A 107 6.81 0.12 25.64
CA ARG A 107 5.77 0.56 26.57
C ARG A 107 5.57 -0.48 27.68
N ASP A 108 5.21 -0.01 28.88
CA ASP A 108 4.91 -0.84 30.05
C ASP A 108 3.41 -0.87 30.42
N ASP A 109 2.57 -0.21 29.62
CA ASP A 109 1.13 -0.02 29.84
C ASP A 109 0.24 -0.69 28.78
N VAL A 110 0.80 -1.67 28.04
CA VAL A 110 0.11 -2.34 26.93
C VAL A 110 -0.21 -3.79 27.27
N THR A 111 -1.41 -4.21 26.89
CA THR A 111 -1.90 -5.59 27.03
C THR A 111 -2.50 -6.02 25.70
N PHE A 112 -2.27 -7.26 25.29
CA PHE A 112 -2.98 -7.90 24.19
C PHE A 112 -4.46 -8.08 24.54
N THR A 113 -5.32 -8.22 23.53
CA THR A 113 -6.78 -8.36 23.78
C THR A 113 -7.19 -9.66 24.48
N ASP A 114 -6.29 -10.65 24.55
CA ASP A 114 -6.48 -11.86 25.36
C ASP A 114 -6.07 -11.72 26.85
N GLY A 115 -5.63 -10.51 27.25
CA GLY A 115 -5.22 -10.16 28.61
C GLY A 115 -3.75 -10.45 28.94
N THR A 116 -2.96 -10.99 28.02
CA THR A 116 -1.51 -11.18 28.22
C THR A 116 -0.77 -9.84 28.08
N PRO A 117 0.32 -9.60 28.84
CA PRO A 117 1.07 -8.36 28.74
C PRO A 117 1.82 -8.27 27.40
N PHE A 118 1.96 -7.06 26.86
CA PHE A 118 2.95 -6.78 25.84
C PHE A 118 4.28 -6.46 26.52
N ASP A 119 5.29 -7.30 26.27
CA ASP A 119 6.61 -7.24 26.90
C ASP A 119 7.72 -7.65 25.91
N ALA A 120 8.96 -7.63 26.36
CA ALA A 120 10.11 -7.98 25.55
C ALA A 120 10.10 -9.43 25.07
N ALA A 121 9.52 -10.36 25.84
CA ALA A 121 9.38 -11.75 25.41
C ALA A 121 8.38 -11.88 24.26
N ALA A 122 7.31 -11.08 24.26
CA ALA A 122 6.37 -11.02 23.15
C ALA A 122 7.04 -10.56 21.85
N VAL A 123 7.88 -9.53 21.90
CA VAL A 123 8.61 -9.05 20.71
C VAL A 123 9.54 -10.14 20.17
N VAL A 124 10.27 -10.85 21.03
CA VAL A 124 11.13 -11.97 20.63
C VAL A 124 10.31 -13.05 19.92
N ALA A 125 9.17 -13.47 20.51
CA ALA A 125 8.31 -14.50 19.93
C ALA A 125 7.77 -14.11 18.55
N ASN A 126 7.41 -12.84 18.34
CA ASN A 126 6.93 -12.34 17.04
C ASN A 126 8.04 -12.36 15.99
N ILE A 127 9.25 -11.91 16.32
CA ILE A 127 10.38 -11.94 15.38
C ILE A 127 10.72 -13.38 15.00
N GLU A 128 10.74 -14.30 15.98
CA GLU A 128 10.96 -15.73 15.73
C GLU A 128 9.86 -16.34 14.87
N HIS A 129 8.59 -16.00 15.10
CA HIS A 129 7.46 -16.49 14.30
C HIS A 129 7.52 -15.97 12.86
N VAL A 130 7.81 -14.69 12.63
CA VAL A 130 7.98 -14.12 11.27
C VAL A 130 9.14 -14.80 10.53
N GLN A 131 10.24 -15.11 11.24
CA GLN A 131 11.43 -15.74 10.66
C GLN A 131 11.33 -17.28 10.58
N ASP A 132 10.31 -17.92 11.14
CA ASP A 132 10.11 -19.36 10.99
C ASP A 132 9.64 -19.67 9.56
N PRO A 133 10.39 -20.48 8.77
CA PRO A 133 9.94 -20.90 7.44
C PRO A 133 8.55 -21.56 7.44
N ALA A 134 8.14 -22.21 8.55
CA ALA A 134 6.83 -22.85 8.67
C ALA A 134 5.67 -21.84 8.68
N THR A 135 5.91 -20.61 9.14
CA THR A 135 4.94 -19.51 9.10
C THR A 135 4.63 -19.08 7.65
N ALA A 136 5.55 -19.36 6.72
CA ALA A 136 5.46 -18.96 5.32
C ALA A 136 5.27 -17.44 5.14
N SER A 137 5.98 -16.64 5.95
CA SER A 137 5.99 -15.19 5.81
C SER A 137 6.72 -14.75 4.53
N SER A 138 6.12 -13.82 3.78
CA SER A 138 6.70 -13.23 2.57
C SER A 138 7.38 -11.90 2.90
N THR A 139 6.63 -10.81 2.90
CA THR A 139 7.13 -9.45 3.10
C THR A 139 7.77 -9.28 4.48
N GLY A 140 7.15 -9.86 5.52
CA GLY A 140 7.66 -9.81 6.90
C GLY A 140 9.03 -10.49 7.03
N TYR A 141 9.18 -11.71 6.46
CA TYR A 141 10.45 -12.43 6.47
C TYR A 141 11.58 -11.60 5.83
N LEU A 142 11.34 -11.07 4.62
CA LEU A 142 12.34 -10.27 3.89
C LEU A 142 12.68 -8.96 4.62
N ALA A 143 11.71 -8.39 5.35
CA ALA A 143 11.87 -7.17 6.12
C ALA A 143 12.75 -7.38 7.38
N LEU A 144 12.73 -8.57 7.97
CA LEU A 144 13.46 -8.91 9.21
C LEU A 144 14.71 -9.77 8.98
N GLN A 145 15.04 -10.14 7.75
CA GLN A 145 16.10 -11.10 7.42
C GLN A 145 17.50 -10.74 7.95
N SER A 146 17.77 -9.46 8.24
CA SER A 146 19.06 -9.02 8.78
C SER A 146 19.23 -9.40 10.27
N ILE A 147 18.12 -9.61 11.00
CA ILE A 147 18.12 -10.00 12.42
C ILE A 147 18.57 -11.45 12.54
N THR A 148 19.66 -11.65 13.28
CA THR A 148 20.21 -12.98 13.59
C THR A 148 19.77 -13.49 14.97
N LYS A 149 19.38 -12.58 15.86
CA LYS A 149 18.92 -12.90 17.21
C LYS A 149 18.13 -11.73 17.79
N ALA A 150 16.99 -12.03 18.41
CA ALA A 150 16.31 -11.13 19.34
C ALA A 150 16.55 -11.62 20.77
N THR A 151 16.67 -10.71 21.75
CA THR A 151 16.86 -11.07 23.15
C THR A 151 16.14 -10.07 24.05
N ALA A 152 15.25 -10.58 24.90
CA ALA A 152 14.68 -9.84 26.01
C ALA A 152 15.79 -9.65 27.07
N THR A 153 16.29 -8.42 27.22
CA THR A 153 17.33 -8.11 28.20
C THR A 153 16.75 -7.78 29.58
N ASP A 154 15.51 -7.29 29.60
CA ASP A 154 14.60 -7.17 30.74
C ASP A 154 13.15 -7.18 30.21
N ASP A 155 12.16 -6.98 31.07
CA ASP A 155 10.73 -7.07 30.72
C ASP A 155 10.31 -6.08 29.61
N TYR A 156 10.97 -4.94 29.46
CA TYR A 156 10.59 -3.89 28.50
C TYR A 156 11.75 -3.42 27.62
N THR A 157 12.81 -4.21 27.52
CA THR A 157 13.96 -3.91 26.67
C THR A 157 14.31 -5.12 25.82
N VAL A 158 14.33 -4.92 24.51
CA VAL A 158 14.67 -5.95 23.51
C VAL A 158 15.91 -5.50 22.78
N THR A 159 16.90 -6.39 22.68
CA THR A 159 18.11 -6.18 21.88
C THR A 159 18.11 -7.12 20.69
N LEU A 160 18.29 -6.54 19.50
CA LEU A 160 18.39 -7.24 18.22
C LEU A 160 19.83 -7.24 17.74
N SER A 161 20.37 -8.42 17.44
CA SER A 161 21.68 -8.59 16.82
C SER A 161 21.52 -8.78 15.31
N LEU A 162 22.23 -7.98 14.51
CA LEU A 162 22.12 -7.99 13.05
C LEU A 162 23.35 -8.61 12.39
N SER A 163 23.13 -9.32 11.28
CA SER A 163 24.22 -9.85 10.44
C SER A 163 25.03 -8.75 9.75
N ARG A 164 24.37 -7.62 9.46
CA ARG A 164 24.91 -6.41 8.84
C ARG A 164 24.11 -5.19 9.32
N PRO A 165 24.66 -3.96 9.22
CA PRO A 165 23.85 -2.76 9.35
C PRO A 165 22.66 -2.78 8.39
N ASP A 166 21.51 -2.29 8.85
CA ASP A 166 20.26 -2.26 8.10
C ASP A 166 19.52 -0.94 8.38
N SER A 167 19.67 0.03 7.50
CA SER A 167 19.09 1.37 7.63
C SER A 167 17.57 1.39 7.44
N ALA A 168 16.99 0.33 6.87
CA ALA A 168 15.55 0.21 6.64
C ALA A 168 14.82 -0.48 7.81
N LEU A 169 15.52 -0.97 8.84
CA LEU A 169 14.90 -1.84 9.85
C LEU A 169 13.81 -1.14 10.67
N LEU A 170 13.93 0.17 10.94
CA LEU A 170 12.88 0.94 11.60
C LEU A 170 11.65 1.13 10.70
N GLU A 171 11.86 1.38 9.40
CA GLU A 171 10.79 1.42 8.38
C GLU A 171 10.12 0.05 8.24
N SER A 172 10.88 -1.05 8.38
CA SER A 172 10.35 -2.42 8.42
C SER A 172 9.43 -2.62 9.63
N PHE A 173 9.88 -2.21 10.81
CA PHE A 173 9.12 -2.32 12.06
C PHE A 173 7.89 -1.41 12.16
N SER A 174 7.63 -0.57 11.15
CA SER A 174 6.40 0.20 11.05
C SER A 174 5.36 -0.40 10.12
N GLN A 175 5.55 -1.65 9.67
CA GLN A 175 4.66 -2.30 8.71
C GLN A 175 3.82 -3.41 9.38
N PRO A 176 2.57 -3.61 8.96
CA PRO A 176 1.65 -4.53 9.62
C PRO A 176 2.07 -6.01 9.53
N TRP A 177 2.91 -6.36 8.54
CA TRP A 177 3.43 -7.72 8.35
C TRP A 177 4.43 -8.16 9.43
N VAL A 178 4.87 -7.24 10.28
CA VAL A 178 5.72 -7.51 11.45
C VAL A 178 5.11 -6.97 12.74
N GLY A 179 3.80 -6.70 12.73
CA GLY A 179 3.09 -6.18 13.90
C GLY A 179 3.04 -7.21 15.05
N MET A 180 2.76 -6.73 16.26
CA MET A 180 2.87 -7.53 17.47
C MET A 180 1.59 -8.31 17.77
N GLU A 181 1.71 -9.64 17.82
CA GLU A 181 0.70 -10.60 18.25
C GLU A 181 1.00 -11.20 19.64
N SER A 182 -0.04 -11.65 20.32
CA SER A 182 0.08 -12.34 21.61
C SER A 182 0.88 -13.63 21.45
N PRO A 183 1.91 -13.88 22.28
CA PRO A 183 2.64 -15.16 22.25
C PRO A 183 1.73 -16.36 22.46
N LYS A 184 0.72 -16.23 23.32
CA LYS A 184 -0.28 -17.28 23.55
C LYS A 184 -1.12 -17.55 22.30
N ALA A 185 -1.35 -16.53 21.48
CA ALA A 185 -2.03 -16.67 20.20
C ALA A 185 -1.15 -17.38 19.16
N LEU A 186 0.13 -17.01 19.09
CA LEU A 186 1.12 -17.62 18.18
C LEU A 186 1.39 -19.10 18.48
N GLU A 187 1.27 -19.53 19.75
CA GLU A 187 1.37 -20.94 20.15
C GLU A 187 0.21 -21.82 19.66
N ARG A 188 -0.89 -21.22 19.16
CA ARG A 188 -2.01 -21.98 18.60
C ARG A 188 -1.59 -22.64 17.29
N LYS A 189 -2.39 -23.60 16.82
CA LYS A 189 -2.26 -24.06 15.43
C LYS A 189 -2.42 -22.87 14.50
N GLN A 190 -1.56 -22.74 13.49
CA GLN A 190 -1.62 -21.65 12.51
C GLN A 190 -3.02 -21.45 11.92
N ALA A 191 -3.73 -22.53 11.55
CA ALA A 191 -5.11 -22.44 11.06
C ALA A 191 -6.09 -21.82 12.08
N THR A 192 -5.84 -21.95 13.38
CA THR A 192 -6.64 -21.31 14.44
C THR A 192 -6.23 -19.85 14.64
N ASN A 193 -4.93 -19.53 14.58
CA ASN A 193 -4.45 -18.14 14.64
C ASN A 193 -4.98 -17.35 13.44
N CYS A 194 -4.91 -17.93 12.24
CA CYS A 194 -5.44 -17.35 10.99
C CYS A 194 -6.91 -16.93 11.06
N GLU A 195 -7.74 -17.56 11.89
CA GLU A 195 -9.16 -17.20 12.01
C GLU A 195 -9.41 -16.07 13.00
N SER A 196 -8.50 -15.87 13.95
CA SER A 196 -8.71 -14.99 15.11
C SER A 196 -7.38 -14.56 15.75
N PRO A 197 -6.51 -13.85 15.02
CA PRO A 197 -5.26 -13.32 15.56
C PRO A 197 -5.53 -12.36 16.71
N VAL A 198 -4.58 -12.24 17.62
CA VAL A 198 -4.72 -11.42 18.85
C VAL A 198 -3.57 -10.44 18.87
N GLY A 199 -3.88 -9.15 18.70
CA GLY A 199 -2.89 -8.07 18.78
C GLY A 199 -3.21 -7.09 19.92
N THR A 200 -2.61 -5.91 19.83
CA THR A 200 -2.77 -4.81 20.80
C THR A 200 -3.75 -3.74 20.35
N GLY A 201 -4.28 -3.85 19.12
CA GLY A 201 -4.97 -2.78 18.40
C GLY A 201 -6.32 -2.32 18.97
N PRO A 202 -6.92 -1.28 18.35
CA PRO A 202 -8.16 -0.67 18.81
C PRO A 202 -9.41 -1.55 18.62
N PHE A 203 -9.31 -2.60 17.83
CA PHE A 203 -10.36 -3.60 17.66
C PHE A 203 -9.79 -5.01 17.83
N GLU A 204 -10.66 -6.00 18.01
CA GLU A 204 -10.32 -7.42 18.06
C GLU A 204 -11.20 -8.23 17.11
N VAL A 205 -10.67 -9.32 16.57
CA VAL A 205 -11.41 -10.23 15.69
C VAL A 205 -12.36 -11.10 16.53
N THR A 206 -13.66 -10.98 16.28
CA THR A 206 -14.68 -11.78 17.00
C THR A 206 -15.40 -12.80 16.12
N GLY A 207 -15.22 -12.73 14.80
CA GLY A 207 -15.71 -13.78 13.92
C GLY A 207 -15.39 -13.54 12.46
N TRP A 208 -15.19 -14.64 11.75
CA TRP A 208 -15.03 -14.66 10.30
C TRP A 208 -16.02 -15.64 9.71
N LYS A 209 -16.86 -15.13 8.81
CA LYS A 209 -17.71 -15.93 7.95
C LYS A 209 -17.15 -15.85 6.53
N HIS A 210 -16.38 -16.88 6.17
CA HIS A 210 -15.76 -17.04 4.86
C HIS A 210 -16.74 -16.76 3.72
N GLY A 211 -16.33 -15.95 2.75
CA GLY A 211 -17.12 -15.50 1.61
C GLY A 211 -18.15 -14.41 1.91
N ASP A 212 -18.20 -13.88 3.14
CA ASP A 212 -19.17 -12.86 3.57
C ASP A 212 -18.47 -11.70 4.29
N ARG A 213 -17.95 -11.93 5.50
CA ARG A 213 -17.42 -10.87 6.35
C ARG A 213 -16.51 -11.31 7.49
N VAL A 214 -15.67 -10.37 7.94
CA VAL A 214 -14.99 -10.37 9.25
C VAL A 214 -15.69 -9.36 10.18
N THR A 215 -15.90 -9.75 11.43
CA THR A 215 -16.50 -8.91 12.47
C THR A 215 -15.43 -8.55 13.49
N LEU A 216 -15.26 -7.24 13.71
CA LEU A 216 -14.35 -6.69 14.70
C LEU A 216 -15.14 -5.98 15.79
N THR A 217 -14.80 -6.19 17.06
CA THR A 217 -15.38 -5.45 18.20
C THR A 217 -14.36 -4.51 18.80
N LYS A 218 -14.85 -3.44 19.43
CA LYS A 218 -14.02 -2.46 20.10
C LYS A 218 -13.18 -3.08 21.23
N ASN A 219 -11.86 -2.84 21.20
CA ASN A 219 -11.00 -2.98 22.37
C ASN A 219 -11.20 -1.74 23.27
N SER A 220 -11.97 -1.88 24.35
CA SER A 220 -12.28 -0.75 25.24
C SER A 220 -11.10 -0.33 26.11
N ASP A 221 -10.12 -1.21 26.29
CA ASP A 221 -8.96 -1.01 27.14
C ASP A 221 -7.73 -0.54 26.35
N HIS A 222 -7.79 -0.49 25.01
CA HIS A 222 -6.73 -0.08 24.07
C HIS A 222 -5.82 1.02 24.64
N TRP A 223 -4.53 0.76 24.79
CA TRP A 223 -3.57 1.60 25.52
C TRP A 223 -3.49 3.06 25.04
N GLY A 224 -3.84 3.33 23.78
CA GLY A 224 -3.77 4.65 23.17
C GLY A 224 -4.54 5.74 23.92
N THR A 225 -4.05 6.98 23.84
CA THR A 225 -4.68 8.14 24.49
C THR A 225 -6.07 8.44 23.95
N THR A 226 -6.30 8.18 22.66
CA THR A 226 -7.62 8.25 22.04
C THR A 226 -8.21 6.86 21.94
N LYS A 227 -9.10 6.53 22.87
CA LYS A 227 -9.82 5.25 22.84
C LYS A 227 -10.74 5.17 21.60
N PRO A 228 -10.92 3.97 21.02
CA PRO A 228 -11.80 3.75 19.88
C PRO A 228 -13.23 4.18 20.17
N ARG A 229 -13.83 4.92 19.24
CA ARG A 229 -15.20 5.47 19.41
C ARG A 229 -16.26 4.53 18.85
N LEU A 230 -15.99 3.85 17.75
CA LEU A 230 -16.88 2.85 17.15
C LEU A 230 -17.09 1.67 18.11
N SER A 231 -18.28 1.08 18.11
CA SER A 231 -18.55 -0.18 18.79
C SER A 231 -17.89 -1.38 18.11
N GLY A 232 -17.61 -1.26 16.81
CA GLY A 232 -16.97 -2.30 16.01
C GLY A 232 -16.95 -1.98 14.52
N ILE A 233 -16.44 -2.94 13.74
CA ILE A 233 -16.35 -2.87 12.28
C ILE A 233 -16.94 -4.16 11.71
N THR A 234 -17.78 -4.04 10.70
CA THR A 234 -18.17 -5.16 9.83
C THR A 234 -17.43 -5.01 8.50
N TRP A 235 -16.46 -5.87 8.25
CA TRP A 235 -15.65 -5.88 7.04
C TRP A 235 -16.21 -6.90 6.05
N ARG A 236 -16.84 -6.45 4.97
CA ARG A 236 -17.51 -7.31 3.98
C ARG A 236 -16.68 -7.49 2.72
N PHE A 237 -16.74 -8.65 2.10
CA PHE A 237 -16.08 -8.93 0.82
C PHE A 237 -17.09 -8.80 -0.34
N LEU A 238 -17.00 -7.71 -1.11
CA LEU A 238 -17.87 -7.38 -2.24
C LEU A 238 -17.01 -7.08 -3.49
N PRO A 239 -16.58 -8.11 -4.26
CA PRO A 239 -15.66 -7.93 -5.38
C PRO A 239 -16.24 -7.09 -6.53
N ASP A 240 -17.55 -7.22 -6.82
CA ASP A 240 -18.19 -6.46 -7.89
C ASP A 240 -18.22 -4.94 -7.58
N SER A 241 -17.44 -4.18 -8.36
CA SER A 241 -17.26 -2.74 -8.16
C SER A 241 -18.57 -1.95 -8.28
N THR A 242 -19.46 -2.33 -9.20
CA THR A 242 -20.73 -1.61 -9.40
C THR A 242 -21.66 -1.78 -8.19
N SER A 243 -21.82 -3.01 -7.70
CA SER A 243 -22.63 -3.31 -6.52
C SER A 243 -22.04 -2.68 -5.26
N ARG A 244 -20.71 -2.69 -5.11
CA ARG A 244 -20.01 -2.07 -3.97
C ARG A 244 -20.21 -0.55 -3.94
N TYR A 245 -20.07 0.13 -5.08
CA TYR A 245 -20.33 1.57 -5.16
C TYR A 245 -21.81 1.92 -4.93
N ALA A 246 -22.75 1.12 -5.44
CA ALA A 246 -24.18 1.30 -5.17
C ALA A 246 -24.53 1.12 -3.68
N ALA A 247 -23.88 0.16 -3.00
CA ALA A 247 -24.03 -0.03 -1.55
C ALA A 247 -23.54 1.19 -0.77
N LEU A 248 -22.43 1.82 -1.19
CA LEU A 248 -21.92 3.05 -0.58
C LEU A 248 -22.90 4.22 -0.77
N GLN A 249 -23.40 4.40 -2.00
CA GLN A 249 -24.37 5.46 -2.33
C GLN A 249 -25.66 5.34 -1.51
N SER A 250 -26.19 4.12 -1.37
CA SER A 250 -27.40 3.85 -0.59
C SER A 250 -27.19 3.91 0.93
N GLY A 251 -25.95 3.89 1.41
CA GLY A 251 -25.62 3.90 2.84
C GLY A 251 -25.69 2.54 3.52
N GLN A 252 -25.72 1.46 2.73
CA GLN A 252 -25.58 0.10 3.24
C GLN A 252 -24.14 -0.20 3.71
N VAL A 253 -23.16 0.53 3.18
CA VAL A 253 -21.76 0.52 3.62
C VAL A 253 -21.26 1.95 3.78
N ASP A 254 -20.22 2.12 4.60
CA ASP A 254 -19.66 3.41 5.01
C ASP A 254 -18.36 3.76 4.27
N VAL A 255 -17.56 2.75 3.95
CA VAL A 255 -16.26 2.86 3.26
C VAL A 255 -16.14 1.75 2.23
N ILE A 256 -15.57 2.06 1.07
CA ILE A 256 -15.17 1.06 0.06
C ILE A 256 -13.76 1.35 -0.46
N ASP A 257 -13.03 0.30 -0.85
CA ASP A 257 -11.80 0.38 -1.63
C ASP A 257 -12.04 0.02 -3.12
N ASN A 258 -10.96 0.07 -3.92
CA ASN A 258 -10.91 -0.37 -5.31
C ASN A 258 -12.03 0.21 -6.18
N ALA A 259 -12.43 1.46 -5.94
CA ALA A 259 -13.41 2.15 -6.78
C ALA A 259 -12.84 2.38 -8.19
N GLN A 260 -13.66 2.23 -9.23
CA GLN A 260 -13.22 2.51 -10.60
C GLN A 260 -12.98 4.01 -10.80
N PRO A 261 -12.09 4.41 -11.72
CA PRO A 261 -11.78 5.82 -11.97
C PRO A 261 -12.99 6.73 -12.27
N ASP A 262 -14.02 6.20 -12.94
CA ASP A 262 -15.27 6.92 -13.21
C ASP A 262 -16.11 7.12 -11.93
N GLN A 263 -16.10 6.14 -11.03
CA GLN A 263 -16.76 6.20 -9.72
C GLN A 263 -16.07 7.23 -8.82
N LEU A 264 -14.74 7.29 -8.80
CA LEU A 264 -13.96 8.29 -8.07
C LEU A 264 -14.33 9.72 -8.52
N LYS A 265 -14.39 9.94 -9.84
CA LYS A 265 -14.87 11.21 -10.41
C LYS A 265 -16.32 11.53 -10.02
N ALA A 266 -17.20 10.53 -10.10
CA ALA A 266 -18.62 10.71 -9.79
C ALA A 266 -18.88 10.99 -8.30
N ALA A 267 -18.11 10.37 -7.41
CA ALA A 267 -18.22 10.54 -5.96
C ALA A 267 -17.88 11.97 -5.53
N SER A 268 -16.80 12.52 -6.08
CA SER A 268 -16.34 13.88 -5.84
C SER A 268 -17.38 14.97 -6.16
N ALA A 269 -18.35 14.68 -7.04
CA ALA A 269 -19.36 15.64 -7.47
C ALA A 269 -20.56 15.79 -6.52
N LYS A 270 -20.82 14.82 -5.63
CA LYS A 270 -22.10 14.73 -4.87
C LYS A 270 -22.02 15.13 -3.40
N GLY A 271 -20.82 15.39 -2.85
CA GLY A 271 -20.60 15.90 -1.49
C GLY A 271 -20.96 14.94 -0.33
N ALA A 272 -21.75 13.90 -0.57
CA ALA A 272 -22.12 12.86 0.42
C ALA A 272 -21.07 11.74 0.55
N ILE A 273 -20.13 11.68 -0.40
CA ILE A 273 -19.00 10.75 -0.43
C ILE A 273 -17.76 11.61 -0.70
N ARG A 274 -16.69 11.35 0.05
CA ARG A 274 -15.37 11.93 -0.17
C ARG A 274 -14.39 10.85 -0.59
N ASP A 275 -13.39 11.23 -1.36
CA ASP A 275 -12.24 10.39 -1.66
C ASP A 275 -11.17 10.59 -0.58
N LEU A 276 -10.68 9.49 -0.03
CA LEU A 276 -9.45 9.45 0.75
C LEU A 276 -8.36 8.90 -0.16
N ASP A 277 -7.55 9.83 -0.68
CA ASP A 277 -6.39 9.56 -1.52
C ASP A 277 -5.20 9.17 -0.64
N ALA A 278 -4.73 7.93 -0.77
CA ALA A 278 -3.70 7.30 0.06
C ALA A 278 -2.70 6.55 -0.86
N PRO A 279 -1.76 7.28 -1.50
CA PRO A 279 -0.81 6.69 -2.44
C PRO A 279 0.08 5.64 -1.77
N ARG A 280 0.27 4.48 -2.40
CA ARG A 280 1.11 3.43 -1.81
C ARG A 280 2.60 3.84 -1.84
N PRO A 281 3.31 3.65 -0.71
CA PRO A 281 4.76 3.83 -0.67
C PRO A 281 5.48 2.66 -1.35
N GLY A 282 6.79 2.83 -1.52
CA GLY A 282 7.69 1.86 -2.09
C GLY A 282 7.75 1.95 -3.60
N ALA A 283 7.45 0.85 -4.27
CA ALA A 283 7.66 0.76 -5.70
C ALA A 283 6.47 1.29 -6.50
N SER A 284 6.74 1.93 -7.65
CA SER A 284 5.69 2.30 -8.59
C SER A 284 5.10 1.05 -9.23
N ASN A 285 3.86 1.15 -9.74
CA ASN A 285 3.30 0.08 -10.54
C ASN A 285 4.02 -0.01 -11.90
N ARG A 286 4.38 -1.22 -12.31
CA ARG A 286 5.34 -1.46 -13.40
C ARG A 286 5.15 -2.83 -14.01
N LEU A 287 5.60 -2.99 -15.25
CA LEU A 287 5.86 -4.31 -15.82
C LEU A 287 7.32 -4.69 -15.59
N GLU A 288 7.56 -5.89 -15.10
CA GLU A 288 8.88 -6.50 -14.99
C GLU A 288 9.07 -7.47 -16.15
N LEU A 289 10.10 -7.24 -16.95
CA LEU A 289 10.48 -8.06 -18.11
C LEU A 289 11.53 -9.07 -17.63
N ASN A 290 11.19 -10.35 -17.64
CA ASN A 290 12.04 -11.41 -17.11
C ASN A 290 13.30 -11.58 -17.99
N SER A 291 14.44 -11.05 -17.57
CA SER A 291 15.70 -11.17 -18.32
C SER A 291 16.40 -12.51 -18.16
N GLY A 292 15.95 -13.36 -17.25
CA GLY A 292 16.53 -14.68 -16.99
C GLY A 292 16.16 -15.72 -18.05
N HIS A 293 15.03 -15.57 -18.73
CA HIS A 293 14.57 -16.54 -19.73
C HIS A 293 13.74 -15.90 -20.87
N GLY A 294 13.30 -16.74 -21.80
CA GLY A 294 12.39 -16.33 -22.87
C GLY A 294 13.01 -15.30 -23.84
N VAL A 295 12.14 -14.47 -24.41
CA VAL A 295 12.52 -13.48 -25.44
C VAL A 295 13.24 -12.26 -24.86
N PHE A 296 13.09 -11.98 -23.56
CA PHE A 296 13.66 -10.82 -22.90
C PHE A 296 15.10 -11.01 -22.39
N ARG A 297 15.71 -12.19 -22.59
CA ARG A 297 17.17 -12.34 -22.46
C ARG A 297 17.94 -11.41 -23.41
N ASP A 298 17.35 -11.12 -24.57
CA ASP A 298 17.92 -10.22 -25.57
C ASP A 298 17.58 -8.76 -25.20
N GLU A 299 18.61 -7.95 -24.91
CA GLU A 299 18.48 -6.54 -24.57
C GLU A 299 17.75 -5.74 -25.66
N ALA A 300 18.00 -6.05 -26.93
CA ALA A 300 17.34 -5.35 -28.03
C ALA A 300 15.83 -5.63 -28.04
N VAL A 301 15.39 -6.81 -27.59
CA VAL A 301 13.98 -7.16 -27.45
C VAL A 301 13.35 -6.40 -26.28
N ARG A 302 14.05 -6.27 -25.15
CA ARG A 302 13.58 -5.45 -24.01
C ARG A 302 13.41 -3.98 -24.39
N GLN A 303 14.42 -3.39 -25.01
CA GLN A 303 14.38 -2.02 -25.51
C GLN A 303 13.27 -1.82 -26.55
N ALA A 304 13.04 -2.80 -27.42
CA ALA A 304 11.98 -2.73 -28.41
C ALA A 304 10.58 -2.79 -27.78
N PHE A 305 10.38 -3.64 -26.78
CA PHE A 305 9.11 -3.73 -26.05
C PHE A 305 8.84 -2.43 -25.28
N ILE A 306 9.83 -1.88 -24.56
CA ILE A 306 9.68 -0.58 -23.87
C ILE A 306 9.32 0.54 -24.86
N ALA A 307 10.01 0.62 -26.00
CA ALA A 307 9.72 1.63 -27.02
C ALA A 307 8.40 1.38 -27.78
N GLY A 308 7.90 0.14 -27.78
CA GLY A 308 6.68 -0.30 -28.44
C GLY A 308 5.40 -0.10 -27.62
N ALA A 309 5.53 0.13 -26.31
CA ALA A 309 4.40 0.22 -25.40
C ALA A 309 3.79 1.63 -25.36
N GLU A 310 2.57 1.79 -25.88
CA GLU A 310 1.86 3.08 -25.86
C GLU A 310 0.98 3.20 -24.60
N ILE A 311 1.54 3.79 -23.54
CA ILE A 311 0.88 3.85 -22.22
C ILE A 311 0.01 5.10 -22.05
N ASP A 312 0.50 6.27 -22.47
CA ASP A 312 -0.05 7.57 -22.08
C ASP A 312 -1.53 7.78 -22.47
N PRO A 313 -1.98 7.48 -23.71
CA PRO A 313 -3.39 7.61 -24.10
C PRO A 313 -4.30 6.66 -23.31
N GLY A 314 -3.82 5.45 -23.03
CA GLY A 314 -4.54 4.46 -22.24
C GLY A 314 -4.71 4.89 -20.80
N LEU A 315 -3.63 5.36 -20.17
CA LEU A 315 -3.68 5.88 -18.81
C LEU A 315 -4.64 7.08 -18.72
N GLN A 316 -4.56 8.02 -19.65
CA GLN A 316 -5.44 9.19 -19.66
C GLN A 316 -6.93 8.82 -19.79
N SER A 317 -7.25 7.94 -20.74
CA SER A 317 -8.63 7.57 -21.06
C SER A 317 -9.27 6.62 -20.04
N LEU A 318 -8.49 5.68 -19.49
CA LEU A 318 -8.99 4.65 -18.57
C LEU A 318 -8.96 5.11 -17.11
N PHE A 319 -7.89 5.79 -16.69
CA PHE A 319 -7.73 6.25 -15.31
C PHE A 319 -8.27 7.67 -15.10
N LEU A 320 -8.64 8.38 -16.17
CA LEU A 320 -9.34 9.66 -16.07
C LEU A 320 -8.60 10.70 -15.19
N GLY A 321 -7.29 10.56 -14.98
CA GLY A 321 -6.48 11.41 -14.10
C GLY A 321 -6.43 11.01 -12.61
N THR A 322 -7.02 9.87 -12.22
CA THR A 322 -6.91 9.32 -10.86
C THR A 322 -5.58 8.59 -10.63
N ALA A 323 -4.85 8.24 -11.70
CA ALA A 323 -3.48 7.78 -11.61
C ALA A 323 -2.58 8.67 -12.49
N LYS A 324 -1.36 8.92 -12.01
CA LYS A 324 -0.34 9.70 -12.74
C LYS A 324 0.68 8.77 -13.38
N ARG A 325 1.07 9.08 -14.62
CA ARG A 325 2.14 8.38 -15.33
C ARG A 325 3.43 8.49 -14.51
N SER A 326 4.09 7.36 -14.24
CA SER A 326 5.34 7.30 -13.46
C SER A 326 6.50 6.83 -14.34
N TYR A 327 7.64 7.50 -14.28
CA TYR A 327 8.86 7.13 -15.03
C TYR A 327 10.01 6.73 -14.09
N SER A 328 9.62 6.24 -12.92
CA SER A 328 10.48 5.87 -11.79
C SER A 328 10.23 4.39 -11.46
N VAL A 329 11.15 3.74 -10.76
CA VAL A 329 10.89 2.43 -10.13
C VAL A 329 10.31 2.55 -8.72
N LEU A 330 10.45 3.73 -8.10
CA LEU A 330 9.81 4.11 -6.83
C LEU A 330 8.58 4.98 -7.07
N SER A 331 7.57 4.80 -6.22
CA SER A 331 6.38 5.66 -6.15
C SER A 331 6.79 7.10 -5.87
N SER A 332 6.09 8.08 -6.45
CA SER A 332 6.32 9.50 -6.10
C SER A 332 5.99 9.87 -4.64
N ALA A 333 5.36 8.96 -3.89
CA ALA A 333 5.22 9.08 -2.44
C ALA A 333 6.54 8.90 -1.69
N GLU A 334 7.56 8.30 -2.31
CA GLU A 334 8.88 8.13 -1.72
C GLU A 334 9.74 9.40 -1.90
N PRO A 335 10.31 9.97 -0.82
CA PRO A 335 11.15 11.18 -0.92
C PRO A 335 12.37 11.02 -1.83
N LEU A 336 12.88 9.79 -1.96
CA LEU A 336 14.08 9.45 -2.74
C LEU A 336 13.77 8.95 -4.16
N ALA A 337 12.55 9.11 -4.66
CA ALA A 337 12.18 8.68 -6.00
C ALA A 337 12.91 9.47 -7.10
N TYR A 338 13.53 8.75 -8.05
CA TYR A 338 14.19 9.29 -9.24
C TYR A 338 13.39 8.96 -10.50
N SER A 339 13.17 9.95 -11.37
CA SER A 339 12.33 9.81 -12.56
C SER A 339 13.08 10.23 -13.83
N GLU A 340 13.06 9.37 -14.86
CA GLU A 340 13.76 9.61 -16.13
C GLU A 340 12.85 9.35 -17.34
N LYS A 341 11.98 10.32 -17.65
CA LYS A 341 11.00 10.21 -18.73
C LYS A 341 11.61 9.84 -20.09
N SER A 342 12.77 10.38 -20.44
CA SER A 342 13.39 10.20 -21.77
C SER A 342 13.73 8.75 -22.11
N ARG A 343 13.76 7.84 -21.13
CA ARG A 343 13.95 6.40 -21.36
C ARG A 343 12.71 5.70 -21.91
N PHE A 344 11.54 6.26 -21.68
CA PHE A 344 10.24 5.60 -21.92
C PHE A 344 9.41 6.32 -22.99
N ASP A 345 10.08 7.00 -23.93
CA ASP A 345 9.42 7.63 -25.06
C ASP A 345 8.86 6.55 -26.01
N TYR A 346 7.54 6.62 -26.26
CA TYR A 346 6.89 5.74 -27.23
C TYR A 346 7.41 6.00 -28.65
N SER A 347 8.01 4.98 -29.25
CA SER A 347 8.57 5.03 -30.60
C SER A 347 8.46 3.66 -31.30
N PRO A 348 7.33 3.39 -31.97
CA PRO A 348 7.13 2.14 -32.70
C PRO A 348 8.14 1.97 -33.85
N THR A 349 8.68 3.08 -34.38
CA THR A 349 9.77 3.05 -35.36
C THR A 349 11.07 2.54 -34.75
N LYS A 350 11.46 3.06 -33.56
CA LYS A 350 12.65 2.58 -32.84
C LYS A 350 12.50 1.10 -32.47
N ALA A 351 11.33 0.70 -31.97
CA ALA A 351 11.03 -0.69 -31.63
C ALA A 351 11.22 -1.63 -32.84
N LYS A 352 10.66 -1.27 -34.00
CA LYS A 352 10.82 -2.06 -35.22
C LYS A 352 12.28 -2.17 -35.65
N GLN A 353 13.02 -1.06 -35.63
CA GLN A 353 14.44 -1.03 -35.99
C GLN A 353 15.28 -1.92 -35.08
N LEU A 354 15.08 -1.84 -33.76
CA LEU A 354 15.78 -2.69 -32.78
C LEU A 354 15.54 -4.17 -33.05
N LEU A 355 14.29 -4.55 -33.34
CA LEU A 355 13.94 -5.93 -33.68
C LEU A 355 14.54 -6.37 -35.02
N ASP A 356 14.53 -5.49 -36.03
CA ASP A 356 15.15 -5.77 -37.34
C ASP A 356 16.67 -6.00 -37.19
N ASP A 357 17.36 -5.15 -36.45
CA ASP A 357 18.80 -5.24 -36.18
C ASP A 357 19.14 -6.50 -35.35
N ALA A 358 18.26 -6.88 -34.42
CA ALA A 358 18.36 -8.13 -33.66
C ALA A 358 17.98 -9.38 -34.47
N GLY A 359 17.56 -9.23 -35.74
CA GLY A 359 17.27 -10.32 -36.67
C GLY A 359 15.85 -10.91 -36.58
N TRP A 360 14.94 -10.27 -35.84
CA TRP A 360 13.54 -10.65 -35.75
C TRP A 360 12.77 -10.17 -36.98
N LYS A 361 12.42 -11.07 -37.90
CA LYS A 361 11.80 -10.71 -39.18
C LYS A 361 10.29 -10.78 -39.10
N VAL A 362 9.60 -9.85 -39.75
CA VAL A 362 8.12 -9.83 -39.81
C VAL A 362 7.62 -11.11 -40.51
N GLY A 363 6.80 -11.88 -39.80
CA GLY A 363 6.10 -13.06 -40.32
C GLY A 363 4.86 -12.70 -41.13
N SER A 364 4.28 -13.69 -41.80
CA SER A 364 3.07 -13.50 -42.63
C SER A 364 1.83 -13.11 -41.83
N ASP A 365 1.80 -13.41 -40.53
CA ASP A 365 0.75 -13.02 -39.59
C ASP A 365 1.00 -11.65 -38.93
N GLY A 366 2.06 -10.95 -39.34
CA GLY A 366 2.50 -9.67 -38.77
C GLY A 366 3.30 -9.81 -37.49
N ILE A 367 3.44 -11.02 -36.94
CA ILE A 367 4.25 -11.28 -35.75
C ILE A 367 5.67 -11.63 -36.21
N ARG A 368 6.66 -11.10 -35.51
CA ARG A 368 8.06 -11.34 -35.87
C ARG A 368 8.52 -12.73 -35.44
N GLY A 369 9.51 -13.26 -36.14
CA GLY A 369 10.16 -14.53 -35.79
C GLY A 369 11.65 -14.54 -36.07
N LYS A 370 12.38 -15.36 -35.31
CA LYS A 370 13.83 -15.57 -35.38
C LYS A 370 14.11 -17.04 -35.10
N ASP A 371 14.91 -17.70 -35.93
CA ASP A 371 15.35 -19.09 -35.75
C ASP A 371 14.21 -20.11 -35.50
N GLY A 372 13.07 -19.91 -36.15
CA GLY A 372 11.89 -20.78 -36.02
C GLY A 372 11.03 -20.49 -34.78
N GLN A 373 11.40 -19.53 -33.94
CA GLN A 373 10.63 -19.05 -32.79
C GLN A 373 9.85 -17.78 -33.16
N GLN A 374 8.58 -17.74 -32.79
CA GLN A 374 7.74 -16.53 -32.87
C GLN A 374 8.02 -15.61 -31.67
N LEU A 375 8.02 -14.30 -31.88
CA LEU A 375 8.19 -13.29 -30.84
C LEU A 375 6.93 -13.20 -29.97
N THR A 376 6.75 -14.20 -29.12
CA THR A 376 5.61 -14.34 -28.20
C THR A 376 6.04 -13.98 -26.79
N VAL A 377 5.17 -13.28 -26.08
CA VAL A 377 5.36 -12.82 -24.69
C VAL A 377 4.20 -13.33 -23.86
N THR A 378 4.49 -14.14 -22.85
CA THR A 378 3.51 -14.67 -21.88
C THR A 378 3.34 -13.68 -20.74
N PHE A 379 2.12 -13.25 -20.48
CA PHE A 379 1.79 -12.26 -19.46
C PHE A 379 0.63 -12.74 -18.58
N PRO A 380 0.91 -13.43 -17.46
CA PRO A 380 -0.11 -13.73 -16.46
C PRO A 380 -0.54 -12.46 -15.71
N VAL A 381 -1.85 -12.23 -15.66
CA VAL A 381 -2.49 -11.04 -15.06
C VAL A 381 -3.40 -11.48 -13.93
N SER A 382 -3.13 -11.03 -12.70
CA SER A 382 -3.98 -11.29 -11.55
C SER A 382 -5.28 -10.48 -11.62
N THR A 383 -6.42 -11.16 -11.69
CA THR A 383 -7.75 -10.52 -11.65
C THR A 383 -8.10 -9.91 -10.30
N ASN A 384 -7.36 -10.27 -9.25
CA ASN A 384 -7.54 -9.76 -7.89
C ASN A 384 -6.66 -8.54 -7.57
N GLN A 385 -5.48 -8.43 -8.20
CA GLN A 385 -4.58 -7.29 -8.00
C GLN A 385 -4.78 -6.20 -9.05
N SER A 386 -5.25 -6.56 -10.24
CA SER A 386 -5.47 -5.62 -11.34
C SER A 386 -6.92 -5.23 -11.50
N VAL A 387 -7.20 -3.95 -11.25
CA VAL A 387 -8.52 -3.37 -11.51
C VAL A 387 -8.86 -3.44 -13.02
N PRO A 388 -10.15 -3.50 -13.39
CA PRO A 388 -10.59 -3.45 -14.79
C PRO A 388 -9.88 -2.40 -15.67
N ALA A 389 -9.69 -1.17 -15.17
CA ALA A 389 -8.96 -0.13 -15.88
C ALA A 389 -7.50 -0.51 -16.20
N GLU A 390 -6.81 -1.20 -15.31
CA GLU A 390 -5.44 -1.68 -15.54
C GLU A 390 -5.41 -2.83 -16.54
N ARG A 391 -6.34 -3.78 -16.46
CA ARG A 391 -6.46 -4.86 -17.45
C ARG A 391 -6.71 -4.30 -18.86
N SER A 392 -7.54 -3.27 -18.97
CA SER A 392 -7.72 -2.55 -20.24
C SER A 392 -6.46 -1.81 -20.69
N LEU A 393 -5.64 -1.30 -19.77
CA LEU A 393 -4.33 -0.73 -20.12
C LEU A 393 -3.40 -1.81 -20.70
N PHE A 394 -3.36 -3.02 -20.12
CA PHE A 394 -2.59 -4.14 -20.66
C PHE A 394 -3.06 -4.58 -22.04
N GLN A 395 -4.37 -4.53 -22.32
CA GLN A 395 -4.92 -4.78 -23.66
C GLN A 395 -4.47 -3.71 -24.68
N GLN A 396 -4.36 -2.45 -24.26
CA GLN A 396 -3.82 -1.39 -25.13
C GLN A 396 -2.32 -1.60 -25.40
N ILE A 397 -1.54 -1.97 -24.38
CA ILE A 397 -0.12 -2.35 -24.55
C ILE A 397 -0.02 -3.54 -25.52
N GLN A 398 -0.80 -4.60 -25.34
CA GLN A 398 -0.85 -5.74 -26.26
C GLN A 398 -1.13 -5.30 -27.71
N ALA A 399 -2.03 -4.32 -27.92
CA ALA A 399 -2.34 -3.80 -29.25
C ALA A 399 -1.18 -2.99 -29.86
N SER A 400 -0.52 -2.12 -29.08
CA SER A 400 0.66 -1.38 -29.55
C SER A 400 1.85 -2.30 -29.84
N GLU A 401 2.06 -3.32 -29.01
CA GLU A 401 3.09 -4.33 -29.18
C GLU A 401 2.89 -5.18 -30.44
N LYS A 402 1.64 -5.54 -30.73
CA LYS A 402 1.29 -6.20 -31.99
C LYS A 402 1.64 -5.36 -33.22
N ALA A 403 1.54 -4.04 -33.14
CA ALA A 403 1.88 -3.14 -34.26
C ALA A 403 3.38 -3.08 -34.56
N VAL A 404 4.24 -3.49 -33.62
CA VAL A 404 5.70 -3.59 -33.81
C VAL A 404 6.17 -5.04 -34.01
N GLY A 405 5.29 -6.01 -33.77
CA GLY A 405 5.46 -7.41 -34.18
C GLY A 405 5.57 -8.41 -33.03
N PHE A 406 5.24 -8.04 -31.80
CA PHE A 406 5.11 -8.99 -30.68
C PHE A 406 3.73 -9.64 -30.66
N LYS A 407 3.66 -10.87 -30.17
CA LYS A 407 2.42 -11.52 -29.76
C LYS A 407 2.38 -11.59 -28.24
N VAL A 408 1.75 -10.61 -27.59
CA VAL A 408 1.53 -10.64 -26.14
C VAL A 408 0.31 -11.50 -25.83
N VAL A 409 0.45 -12.50 -24.97
CA VAL A 409 -0.62 -13.38 -24.48
C VAL A 409 -0.96 -12.98 -23.06
N LEU A 410 -2.08 -12.27 -22.90
CA LEU A 410 -2.63 -11.94 -21.58
C LEU A 410 -3.39 -13.16 -21.05
N ASP A 411 -2.94 -13.73 -19.93
CA ASP A 411 -3.57 -14.86 -19.26
C ASP A 411 -4.14 -14.42 -17.91
N GLU A 412 -5.47 -14.32 -17.82
CA GLU A 412 -6.13 -13.81 -16.61
C GLU A 412 -6.30 -14.94 -15.58
N LEU A 413 -5.65 -14.78 -14.43
CA LEU A 413 -5.59 -15.78 -13.36
C LEU A 413 -6.21 -15.24 -12.06
N ASP A 414 -6.72 -16.13 -11.21
CA ASP A 414 -6.97 -15.81 -9.80
C ASP A 414 -5.64 -15.65 -9.05
N LEU A 415 -5.66 -15.02 -7.87
CA LEU A 415 -4.46 -14.71 -7.11
C LEU A 415 -3.58 -15.94 -6.81
N SER A 416 -4.19 -17.09 -6.49
CA SER A 416 -3.46 -18.30 -6.16
C SER A 416 -2.78 -18.89 -7.39
N SER A 417 -3.51 -18.98 -8.50
CA SER A 417 -2.96 -19.47 -9.77
C SER A 417 -1.88 -18.55 -10.33
N TRP A 418 -2.02 -17.23 -10.13
CA TRP A 418 -1.00 -16.25 -10.52
C TRP A 418 0.31 -16.45 -9.75
N TYR A 419 0.26 -16.58 -8.41
CA TYR A 419 1.47 -16.87 -7.62
C TYR A 419 2.11 -18.21 -8.01
N ALA A 420 1.30 -19.23 -8.34
CA ALA A 420 1.82 -20.52 -8.80
C ALA A 420 2.57 -20.39 -10.14
N ALA A 421 2.05 -19.62 -11.09
CA ALA A 421 2.72 -19.35 -12.35
C ALA A 421 4.05 -18.61 -12.16
N LEU A 422 4.09 -17.62 -11.26
CA LEU A 422 5.33 -16.92 -10.93
C LEU A 422 6.35 -17.84 -10.28
N ALA A 423 5.94 -18.66 -9.30
CA ALA A 423 6.81 -19.62 -8.63
C ALA A 423 7.39 -20.68 -9.59
N ALA A 424 6.66 -21.01 -10.66
CA ALA A 424 7.10 -21.91 -11.72
C ALA A 424 7.93 -21.21 -12.82
N ASN A 425 8.15 -19.89 -12.73
CA ASN A 425 8.74 -19.05 -13.79
C ASN A 425 8.00 -19.16 -15.14
N GLU A 426 6.68 -19.29 -15.12
CA GLU A 426 5.81 -19.36 -16.31
C GLU A 426 5.35 -17.97 -16.78
N TYR A 427 6.28 -17.02 -16.96
CA TYR A 427 5.97 -15.65 -17.39
C TYR A 427 7.14 -15.00 -18.12
N ASP A 428 6.90 -14.29 -19.23
CA ASP A 428 7.92 -13.43 -19.84
C ASP A 428 7.84 -12.00 -19.26
N VAL A 429 6.63 -11.55 -18.93
CA VAL A 429 6.36 -10.24 -18.32
C VAL A 429 5.31 -10.37 -17.23
N VAL A 430 5.44 -9.58 -16.18
CA VAL A 430 4.49 -9.57 -15.06
C VAL A 430 4.25 -8.15 -14.56
N SER A 431 3.01 -7.86 -14.14
CA SER A 431 2.69 -6.71 -13.29
C SER A 431 2.52 -7.20 -11.86
N ALA A 432 3.45 -6.85 -10.98
CA ALA A 432 3.48 -7.29 -9.59
C ALA A 432 3.63 -6.06 -8.68
N PRO A 433 2.51 -5.44 -8.25
CA PRO A 433 2.60 -4.34 -7.30
C PRO A 433 3.23 -4.81 -5.98
N TYR A 434 4.16 -4.02 -5.45
CA TYR A 434 4.85 -4.34 -4.20
C TYR A 434 4.86 -3.11 -3.29
N THR A 435 4.28 -3.25 -2.10
CA THR A 435 4.18 -2.17 -1.11
C THR A 435 5.14 -2.45 0.03
N LYS A 436 6.07 -1.53 0.25
CA LYS A 436 6.98 -1.48 1.40
C LYS A 436 7.35 -0.02 1.59
N VAL A 437 7.52 0.43 2.83
CA VAL A 437 8.00 1.79 3.07
C VAL A 437 9.48 1.90 2.76
N GLY A 438 9.86 2.98 2.08
CA GLY A 438 11.23 3.38 1.87
C GLY A 438 11.89 2.76 0.64
N PRO A 439 12.99 3.37 0.17
CA PRO A 439 13.69 2.97 -1.06
C PRO A 439 14.35 1.59 -0.99
N ASP A 440 14.54 1.01 0.20
CA ASP A 440 15.10 -0.35 0.35
C ASP A 440 14.20 -1.44 -0.26
N VAL A 441 12.96 -1.12 -0.62
CA VAL A 441 12.14 -1.99 -1.48
C VAL A 441 12.88 -2.40 -2.76
N LEU A 442 13.77 -1.55 -3.29
CA LEU A 442 14.56 -1.87 -4.48
C LEU A 442 15.52 -3.05 -4.25
N ARG A 443 16.03 -3.23 -3.03
CA ARG A 443 16.86 -4.39 -2.68
C ARG A 443 16.04 -5.69 -2.71
N ILE A 444 14.80 -5.64 -2.23
CA ILE A 444 13.90 -6.80 -2.30
C ILE A 444 13.56 -7.15 -3.76
N LEU A 445 13.37 -6.14 -4.61
CA LEU A 445 12.89 -6.32 -5.97
C LEU A 445 14.00 -6.59 -6.99
N TYR A 446 15.24 -6.17 -6.74
CA TYR A 446 16.26 -6.12 -7.79
C TYR A 446 17.66 -6.57 -7.37
N ASP A 447 17.89 -6.86 -6.10
CA ASP A 447 19.10 -7.57 -5.68
C ASP A 447 19.08 -8.99 -6.26
N SER A 448 20.21 -9.43 -6.82
CA SER A 448 20.31 -10.76 -7.45
C SER A 448 20.02 -11.90 -6.46
N ALA A 449 20.29 -11.72 -5.17
CA ALA A 449 19.96 -12.70 -4.14
C ALA A 449 18.44 -12.91 -3.97
N SER A 450 17.61 -11.97 -4.44
CA SER A 450 16.15 -12.05 -4.39
C SER A 450 15.54 -12.75 -5.62
N ILE A 451 16.36 -13.31 -6.51
CA ILE A 451 15.94 -14.25 -7.57
C ILE A 451 15.59 -15.61 -6.95
N GLU A 452 16.43 -16.06 -6.01
CA GLU A 452 16.22 -17.32 -5.32
C GLU A 452 15.18 -17.14 -4.20
N PRO A 453 14.27 -18.10 -4.02
CA PRO A 453 13.35 -18.09 -2.89
C PRO A 453 14.08 -18.02 -1.55
N ALA A 454 13.64 -17.11 -0.68
CA ALA A 454 14.00 -17.10 0.72
C ALA A 454 13.61 -18.43 1.39
N PRO A 455 14.11 -18.77 2.59
CA PRO A 455 13.70 -19.98 3.30
C PRO A 455 12.18 -20.14 3.49
N SER A 456 11.42 -19.04 3.51
CA SER A 456 9.95 -19.07 3.52
C SER A 456 9.30 -19.49 2.19
N GLY A 457 10.09 -19.59 1.11
CA GLY A 457 9.65 -19.91 -0.24
C GLY A 457 9.30 -18.69 -1.10
N TYR A 458 9.40 -17.47 -0.57
CA TYR A 458 9.05 -16.24 -1.30
C TYR A 458 10.27 -15.59 -1.98
N PHE A 459 10.06 -15.00 -3.15
CA PHE A 459 11.03 -14.17 -3.89
C PHE A 459 10.30 -13.03 -4.59
N ALA A 460 11.03 -11.97 -4.95
CA ALA A 460 10.42 -10.76 -5.51
C ALA A 460 11.19 -10.12 -6.67
N ASN A 461 12.37 -10.65 -7.05
CA ASN A 461 13.06 -10.22 -8.26
C ASN A 461 12.49 -10.94 -9.50
N LEU A 462 11.34 -10.46 -9.97
CA LEU A 462 10.62 -11.02 -11.10
C LEU A 462 11.21 -10.54 -12.44
N ALA A 463 11.89 -9.39 -12.43
CA ALA A 463 12.75 -8.96 -13.53
C ALA A 463 13.90 -9.95 -13.80
N GLN A 464 14.28 -10.78 -12.81
CA GLN A 464 15.44 -11.67 -12.87
C GLN A 464 16.72 -10.89 -13.21
N LEU A 465 16.87 -9.72 -12.57
CA LEU A 465 18.02 -8.86 -12.73
C LEU A 465 19.19 -9.40 -11.90
N ASP A 466 20.30 -9.68 -12.58
CA ASP A 466 21.56 -10.19 -12.00
C ASP A 466 22.69 -9.24 -12.40
N ASP A 467 22.89 -8.20 -11.58
CA ASP A 467 23.91 -7.17 -11.78
C ASP A 467 24.69 -6.92 -10.48
N PRO A 468 25.91 -7.47 -10.36
CA PRO A 468 26.74 -7.29 -9.16
C PRO A 468 27.07 -5.84 -8.81
N ALA A 469 27.06 -4.91 -9.79
CA ALA A 469 27.28 -3.50 -9.52
C ALA A 469 26.05 -2.87 -8.86
N LEU A 470 24.85 -3.23 -9.31
CA LEU A 470 23.60 -2.84 -8.65
C LEU A 470 23.50 -3.44 -7.24
N ASP A 471 23.83 -4.73 -7.07
CA ASP A 471 23.84 -5.39 -5.76
C ASP A 471 24.74 -4.64 -4.77
N THR A 472 25.93 -4.24 -5.23
CA THR A 472 26.87 -3.45 -4.41
C THR A 472 26.27 -2.11 -3.99
N LEU A 473 25.60 -1.39 -4.89
CA LEU A 473 24.95 -0.11 -4.59
C LEU A 473 23.83 -0.29 -3.55
N LEU A 474 22.96 -1.29 -3.75
CA LEU A 474 21.86 -1.60 -2.85
C LEU A 474 22.36 -2.05 -1.47
N GLU A 475 23.41 -2.86 -1.42
CA GLU A 475 24.05 -3.30 -0.17
C GLU A 475 24.66 -2.13 0.59
N GLN A 476 25.33 -1.20 -0.09
CA GLN A 476 25.89 0.00 0.53
C GLN A 476 24.79 0.93 1.05
N ALA A 477 23.73 1.16 0.25
CA ALA A 477 22.60 2.01 0.63
C ALA A 477 21.89 1.49 1.90
N ALA A 478 21.73 0.16 1.98
CA ALA A 478 21.14 -0.50 3.13
C ALA A 478 22.01 -0.42 4.40
N ARG A 479 23.31 -0.11 4.29
CA ARG A 479 24.25 -0.12 5.42
C ARG A 479 24.61 1.25 5.97
N THR A 480 24.58 2.29 5.14
CA THR A 480 24.94 3.64 5.58
C THR A 480 23.84 4.27 6.43
N SER A 481 24.24 5.04 7.44
CA SER A 481 23.38 5.89 8.25
C SER A 481 23.48 7.38 7.88
N ASP A 482 24.36 7.72 6.94
CA ASP A 482 24.46 9.07 6.39
C ASP A 482 23.35 9.27 5.35
N ALA A 483 22.48 10.25 5.59
CA ALA A 483 21.30 10.46 4.76
C ALA A 483 21.64 10.90 3.33
N ASP A 484 22.71 11.69 3.15
CA ASP A 484 23.13 12.18 1.83
C ASP A 484 23.78 11.04 1.03
N GLU A 485 24.63 10.23 1.66
CA GLU A 485 25.20 9.01 1.05
C GLU A 485 24.10 8.01 0.68
N ARG A 486 23.12 7.78 1.57
CA ARG A 486 21.97 6.90 1.31
C ARG A 486 21.17 7.38 0.10
N ALA A 487 20.89 8.68 0.02
CA ALA A 487 20.16 9.27 -1.10
C ALA A 487 20.91 9.10 -2.44
N ASP A 488 22.21 9.40 -2.48
CA ASP A 488 23.04 9.25 -3.68
C ASP A 488 23.11 7.80 -4.16
N LEU A 489 23.31 6.84 -3.24
CA LEU A 489 23.35 5.42 -3.58
C LEU A 489 22.02 4.93 -4.16
N TYR A 490 20.87 5.32 -3.59
CA TYR A 490 19.58 4.95 -4.15
C TYR A 490 19.27 5.65 -5.48
N GLU A 491 19.75 6.88 -5.71
CA GLU A 491 19.64 7.51 -7.03
C GLU A 491 20.45 6.72 -8.08
N GLN A 492 21.67 6.28 -7.73
CA GLN A 492 22.50 5.44 -8.59
C GLN A 492 21.84 4.07 -8.87
N SER A 493 21.29 3.41 -7.84
CA SER A 493 20.56 2.15 -8.00
C SER A 493 19.36 2.30 -8.93
N GLN A 494 18.55 3.34 -8.77
CA GLN A 494 17.39 3.61 -9.63
C GLN A 494 17.81 3.82 -11.08
N LYS A 495 18.88 4.60 -11.33
CA LYS A 495 19.43 4.78 -12.68
C LYS A 495 19.90 3.46 -13.30
N ALA A 496 20.58 2.61 -12.53
CA ALA A 496 21.03 1.31 -13.00
C ALA A 496 19.85 0.39 -13.35
N ILE A 497 18.82 0.33 -12.51
CA ILE A 497 17.59 -0.45 -12.76
C ILE A 497 16.85 0.07 -14.01
N LEU A 498 16.69 1.38 -14.17
CA LEU A 498 16.06 1.94 -15.38
C LEU A 498 16.94 1.74 -16.64
N ALA A 499 18.24 1.56 -16.47
CA ALA A 499 19.20 1.33 -17.56
C ALA A 499 19.31 -0.13 -18.01
N SER A 500 18.85 -1.10 -17.22
CA SER A 500 18.84 -2.52 -17.58
C SER A 500 17.79 -2.87 -18.64
N ASP A 501 16.83 -1.96 -18.85
CA ASP A 501 15.63 -2.14 -19.67
C ASP A 501 14.78 -3.34 -19.20
N THR A 502 14.90 -3.79 -17.94
CA THR A 502 14.09 -4.89 -17.38
C THR A 502 12.80 -4.42 -16.72
N VAL A 503 12.59 -3.11 -16.62
CA VAL A 503 11.42 -2.52 -15.96
C VAL A 503 10.77 -1.49 -16.86
N LEU A 504 9.45 -1.59 -17.03
CA LEU A 504 8.62 -0.58 -17.67
C LEU A 504 7.67 0.02 -16.62
N PRO A 505 8.03 1.16 -16.01
CA PRO A 505 7.14 1.89 -15.11
C PRO A 505 5.84 2.28 -15.82
N LEU A 506 4.71 2.15 -15.12
CA LEU A 506 3.37 2.50 -15.63
C LEU A 506 2.83 3.75 -14.94
N TYR A 507 2.52 3.65 -13.64
CA TYR A 507 1.91 4.72 -12.85
C TYR A 507 2.19 4.51 -11.36
N ASP A 508 2.03 5.56 -10.56
CA ASP A 508 2.12 5.43 -9.11
C ASP A 508 0.88 4.69 -8.59
N GLN A 509 1.08 3.58 -7.89
CA GLN A 509 -0.03 2.83 -7.34
C GLN A 509 -0.76 3.67 -6.29
N GLN A 510 -2.03 3.97 -6.54
CA GLN A 510 -2.87 4.73 -5.62
C GLN A 510 -3.81 3.80 -4.87
N ASN A 511 -4.02 4.01 -3.57
CA ASN A 511 -5.27 3.59 -2.95
C ASN A 511 -6.22 4.77 -2.86
N HIS A 512 -7.43 4.55 -3.33
CA HIS A 512 -8.54 5.45 -3.10
C HIS A 512 -9.59 4.74 -2.27
N PHE A 513 -9.95 5.34 -1.14
CA PHE A 513 -11.07 4.87 -0.33
C PHE A 513 -12.21 5.87 -0.47
N LEU A 514 -13.34 5.41 -1.01
CA LEU A 514 -14.54 6.23 -1.05
C LEU A 514 -15.27 6.10 0.29
N VAL A 515 -15.40 7.22 0.99
CA VAL A 515 -15.87 7.31 2.37
C VAL A 515 -17.13 8.16 2.42
N ARG A 516 -18.20 7.68 3.07
CA ARG A 516 -19.37 8.53 3.33
C ARG A 516 -18.98 9.72 4.21
N SER A 517 -19.51 10.91 3.91
CA SER A 517 -19.16 12.14 4.63
C SER A 517 -19.53 12.14 6.11
N ALA A 518 -20.38 11.21 6.56
CA ALA A 518 -20.71 10.98 7.97
C ALA A 518 -19.60 10.24 8.75
N VAL A 519 -18.60 9.68 8.07
CA VAL A 519 -17.46 9.01 8.69
C VAL A 519 -16.30 9.98 8.82
N HIS A 520 -15.91 10.20 10.08
CA HIS A 520 -14.89 11.16 10.47
C HIS A 520 -13.74 10.46 11.19
N GLY A 521 -12.60 11.14 11.30
CA GLY A 521 -11.47 10.66 12.11
C GLY A 521 -10.78 9.40 11.57
N ILE A 522 -10.84 9.14 10.27
CA ILE A 522 -10.03 8.11 9.62
C ILE A 522 -8.59 8.63 9.49
N GLN A 523 -7.61 7.81 9.84
CA GLN A 523 -6.19 8.06 9.56
C GLN A 523 -5.68 7.05 8.53
N THR A 524 -4.45 7.23 8.07
CA THR A 524 -3.77 6.27 7.19
C THR A 524 -2.49 5.79 7.86
N THR A 525 -2.18 4.51 7.70
CA THR A 525 -0.94 3.90 8.20
C THR A 525 0.25 4.25 7.32
N SER A 526 1.43 3.82 7.77
CA SER A 526 2.69 3.83 7.01
C SER A 526 2.58 3.22 5.61
N VAL A 527 1.75 2.19 5.42
CA VAL A 527 1.53 1.50 4.14
C VAL A 527 0.25 1.94 3.42
N SER A 528 -0.31 3.09 3.80
CA SER A 528 -1.51 3.69 3.19
C SER A 528 -2.78 2.83 3.27
N THR A 529 -2.92 2.08 4.37
CA THR A 529 -4.20 1.44 4.76
C THR A 529 -5.00 2.39 5.65
N PRO A 530 -6.35 2.40 5.57
CA PRO A 530 -7.16 3.24 6.43
C PRO A 530 -7.18 2.66 7.84
N TRP A 531 -6.98 3.49 8.85
CA TRP A 531 -7.04 3.11 10.26
C TRP A 531 -8.24 3.75 10.95
N PHE A 532 -9.05 2.92 11.62
CA PHE A 532 -10.32 3.34 12.20
C PHE A 532 -10.29 3.54 13.71
N GLY A 533 -9.12 3.47 14.35
CA GLY A 533 -8.97 3.62 15.80
C GLY A 533 -9.50 4.96 16.33
N THR A 534 -9.37 6.04 15.56
CA THR A 534 -9.93 7.36 15.93
C THR A 534 -11.29 7.66 15.28
N ALA A 535 -11.78 6.75 14.43
CA ALA A 535 -12.93 7.00 13.59
C ALA A 535 -14.25 7.02 14.37
N TRP A 536 -15.23 7.73 13.83
CA TRP A 536 -16.59 7.80 14.38
C TRP A 536 -17.59 8.17 13.28
N ILE A 537 -18.87 7.89 13.53
CA ILE A 537 -19.94 8.08 12.54
C ILE A 537 -21.03 9.00 13.11
N ASP A 538 -21.34 10.08 12.40
CA ASP A 538 -22.41 11.02 12.73
C ASP A 538 -23.77 10.54 12.18
N ARG A 539 -24.37 9.50 12.78
CA ARG A 539 -25.75 9.07 12.47
C ARG A 539 -26.41 8.21 13.54
#